data_AF-A0A965ZD92-F1
#
_entry.id   AF-A0A965ZD92-F1
#
_cell.length_a   1.000
_cell.length_b   1.000
_cell.length_c   1.000
_cell.angle_alpha   90.00
_cell.angle_beta   90.00
_cell.angle_gamma   90.00
#
_symmetry.space_group_name_H-M   'P 1'
#
loop_
_entity.id
_entity.type
_entity.pdbx_description
1 polymer ?
#
loop_
_entity_poly.entity_id
_entity_poly.type
_entity_poly.pdbx_seq_one_letter_code
_entity_poly.pdbx_strand_id
1 'polypeptide(L)'
;LSLVPLIFIFPEKPSRYEKQLSARNLALWGTFAGVVLFAGASLQQMGMVDTTAGNGGFITGLYVIFVPLLGLFFRQPARPVVWLAATMAVTGMYLLTMHNALTFTAGDTLVLVSALFFALHVIVIGQLTGRFNALKLSMVQFFSCAVFSGILAFIFESFIWMDIFSARLPILYGGIISVGVGYTFQVLGQKTARPAPAAIILSMEAVFAMLGGMLILNETVDRLSLSGALLMFSGMVLAQWPSRRLNHSYKNQNSNRVN
;
A
#
# COMPACT_ATOMS: atom_id res chain seq x y z
N LEU A 1 6.62 3.21 17.78
CA LEU A 1 6.08 4.21 18.71
C LEU A 1 4.79 4.87 18.23
N SER A 2 4.67 5.22 16.94
CA SER A 2 3.51 5.95 16.39
C SER A 2 2.15 5.27 16.58
N LEU A 3 2.10 3.94 16.69
CA LEU A 3 0.85 3.18 16.89
C LEU A 3 0.39 3.05 18.33
N VAL A 4 1.27 3.33 19.30
CA VAL A 4 0.97 3.12 20.73
C VAL A 4 -0.24 3.97 21.16
N PRO A 5 -0.34 5.27 20.84
CA PRO A 5 -1.51 6.07 21.19
C PRO A 5 -2.80 5.60 20.51
N LEU A 6 -2.70 5.14 19.25
CA LEU A 6 -3.86 4.72 18.46
C LEU A 6 -4.58 3.51 19.07
N ILE A 7 -3.84 2.60 19.72
CA ILE A 7 -4.39 1.43 20.43
C ILE A 7 -5.23 1.82 21.63
N PHE A 8 -4.76 2.82 22.38
CA PHE A 8 -5.47 3.28 23.57
C PHE A 8 -6.74 4.04 23.20
N ILE A 9 -6.73 4.77 22.08
CA ILE A 9 -7.88 5.57 21.62
C ILE A 9 -8.90 4.70 20.86
N PHE A 10 -8.44 3.73 20.06
CA PHE A 10 -9.30 2.84 19.26
C PHE A 10 -9.04 1.36 19.59
N PRO A 11 -9.43 0.89 20.79
CA PRO A 11 -9.29 -0.51 21.16
C PRO A 11 -10.16 -1.38 20.25
N GLU A 12 -9.52 -2.11 19.33
CA GLU A 12 -10.20 -3.00 18.42
C GLU A 12 -10.71 -4.25 19.17
N LYS A 13 -12.02 -4.51 19.10
CA LYS A 13 -12.61 -5.72 19.71
C LYS A 13 -12.02 -6.96 19.04
N PRO A 14 -11.51 -7.94 19.81
CA PRO A 14 -10.85 -9.10 19.25
C PRO A 14 -11.82 -9.94 18.43
N SER A 15 -11.38 -10.40 17.25
CA SER A 15 -12.21 -11.23 16.38
C SER A 15 -12.44 -12.62 16.99
N ARG A 16 -13.51 -13.32 16.58
CA ARG A 16 -13.77 -14.70 17.03
C ARG A 16 -12.61 -15.66 16.67
N TYR A 17 -11.91 -15.39 15.56
CA TYR A 17 -10.71 -16.12 15.14
C TYR A 17 -9.47 -15.77 15.98
N GLU A 18 -9.34 -14.52 16.41
CA GLU A 18 -8.23 -14.07 17.27
C GLU A 18 -8.22 -14.81 18.62
N LYS A 19 -9.39 -15.17 19.14
CA LYS A 19 -9.51 -15.97 20.38
C LYS A 19 -8.98 -17.40 20.24
N GLN A 20 -8.87 -17.92 19.02
CA GLN A 20 -8.36 -19.28 18.73
C GLN A 20 -6.90 -19.27 18.22
N LEU A 21 -6.41 -18.14 17.72
CA LEU A 21 -5.07 -18.02 17.13
C LEU A 21 -4.03 -17.63 18.18
N SER A 22 -3.00 -18.47 18.32
CA SER A 22 -1.89 -18.23 19.25
C SER A 22 -1.09 -16.96 18.90
N ALA A 23 -0.57 -16.29 19.94
CA ALA A 23 0.37 -15.18 19.80
C ALA A 23 1.59 -15.52 18.92
N ARG A 24 2.00 -16.81 18.89
CA ARG A 24 3.07 -17.30 18.02
C ARG A 24 2.73 -17.17 16.53
N ASN A 25 1.48 -17.42 16.16
CA ASN A 25 1.04 -17.30 14.77
C ASN A 25 0.97 -15.83 14.35
N LEU A 26 0.51 -14.94 15.23
CA LEU A 26 0.54 -13.50 14.98
C LEU A 26 1.97 -13.01 14.76
N ALA A 27 2.92 -13.43 15.61
CA ALA A 27 4.32 -13.07 15.46
C ALA A 27 4.88 -13.55 14.11
N LEU A 28 4.68 -14.84 13.77
CA LEU A 28 5.17 -15.42 12.52
C LEU A 28 4.61 -14.70 11.28
N TRP A 29 3.29 -14.56 11.19
CA TRP A 29 2.64 -13.94 10.03
C TRP A 29 2.85 -12.42 9.96
N GLY A 30 2.92 -11.75 11.12
CA GLY A 30 3.27 -10.34 11.20
C GLY A 30 4.71 -10.08 10.77
N THR A 31 5.66 -10.92 11.17
CA THR A 31 7.06 -10.83 10.71
C THR A 31 7.16 -11.10 9.22
N PHE A 32 6.45 -12.10 8.68
CA PHE A 32 6.40 -12.33 7.22
C PHE A 32 5.89 -11.10 6.46
N ALA A 33 4.79 -10.48 6.89
CA ALA A 33 4.29 -9.24 6.30
C ALA A 33 5.31 -8.10 6.41
N GLY A 34 6.03 -8.01 7.55
CA GLY A 34 7.09 -7.05 7.77
C GLY A 34 8.30 -7.23 6.86
N VAL A 35 8.71 -8.47 6.57
CA VAL A 35 9.79 -8.79 5.60
C VAL A 35 9.38 -8.38 4.19
N VAL A 36 8.15 -8.68 3.78
CA VAL A 36 7.64 -8.28 2.46
C VAL A 36 7.60 -6.75 2.34
N LEU A 37 7.13 -6.06 3.38
CA LEU A 37 7.12 -4.59 3.43
C LEU A 37 8.54 -4.02 3.37
N PHE A 38 9.47 -4.60 4.14
CA PHE A 38 10.88 -4.23 4.15
C PHE A 38 11.53 -4.37 2.77
N ALA A 39 11.29 -5.48 2.08
CA ALA A 39 11.83 -5.71 0.73
C ALA A 39 11.31 -4.66 -0.26
N GLY A 40 9.99 -4.40 -0.26
CA GLY A 40 9.39 -3.36 -1.09
C GLY A 40 9.95 -1.97 -0.78
N ALA A 41 9.92 -1.55 0.49
CA ALA A 41 10.39 -0.24 0.91
C ALA A 41 11.88 -0.02 0.61
N SER A 42 12.74 -1.02 0.85
CA SER A 42 14.18 -0.89 0.63
C SER A 42 14.52 -0.81 -0.86
N LEU A 43 13.90 -1.65 -1.69
CA LEU A 43 14.09 -1.60 -3.14
C LEU A 43 13.60 -0.28 -3.74
N GLN A 44 12.46 0.23 -3.25
CA GLN A 44 11.97 1.53 -3.67
C GLN A 44 12.92 2.64 -3.25
N GLN A 45 13.39 2.64 -2.00
CA GLN A 45 14.34 3.65 -1.50
C GLN A 45 15.64 3.67 -2.31
N MET A 46 16.19 2.49 -2.64
CA MET A 46 17.36 2.38 -3.52
C MET A 46 17.07 2.88 -4.93
N GLY A 47 15.91 2.53 -5.49
CA GLY A 47 15.51 2.98 -6.82
C GLY A 47 15.35 4.50 -6.93
N MET A 48 14.83 5.15 -5.88
CA MET A 48 14.63 6.61 -5.81
C MET A 48 15.93 7.42 -5.83
N VAL A 49 17.10 6.79 -5.70
CA VAL A 49 18.40 7.45 -5.90
C VAL A 49 18.62 7.80 -7.38
N ASP A 50 18.17 6.92 -8.28
CA ASP A 50 18.42 7.05 -9.72
C ASP A 50 17.17 7.43 -10.53
N THR A 51 15.96 7.24 -9.98
CA THR A 51 14.70 7.63 -10.63
C THR A 51 14.19 8.98 -10.16
N THR A 52 13.26 9.56 -10.93
CA THR A 52 12.54 10.77 -10.53
C THR A 52 11.35 10.40 -9.63
N ALA A 53 10.90 11.33 -8.79
CA ALA A 53 9.72 11.11 -7.95
C ALA A 53 8.45 10.81 -8.77
N GLY A 54 8.30 11.43 -9.95
CA GLY A 54 7.19 11.18 -10.87
C GLY A 54 7.23 9.77 -11.45
N ASN A 55 8.39 9.34 -11.98
CA ASN A 55 8.58 7.98 -12.51
C ASN A 55 8.42 6.93 -11.42
N GLY A 56 9.07 7.13 -10.26
CA GLY A 56 8.98 6.24 -9.12
C GLY A 56 7.54 6.09 -8.62
N GLY A 57 6.77 7.18 -8.55
CA GLY A 57 5.35 7.17 -8.19
C GLY A 57 4.49 6.39 -9.18
N PHE A 58 4.68 6.62 -10.49
CA PHE A 58 3.99 5.85 -11.54
C PHE A 58 4.28 4.36 -11.46
N ILE A 59 5.57 4.01 -11.41
CA ILE A 59 6.03 2.61 -11.44
C ILE A 59 5.56 1.89 -10.18
N THR A 60 5.63 2.54 -9.01
CA THR A 60 5.09 1.97 -7.76
C THR A 60 3.60 1.70 -7.92
N GLY A 61 2.84 2.66 -8.44
CA GLY A 61 1.40 2.54 -8.64
C GLY A 61 0.95 1.46 -9.63
N LEU A 62 1.87 0.86 -10.40
CA LEU A 62 1.60 -0.36 -11.19
C LEU A 62 1.21 -1.56 -10.31
N TYR A 63 1.40 -1.50 -8.98
CA TYR A 63 0.84 -2.51 -8.07
C TYR A 63 -0.67 -2.69 -8.27
N VAL A 64 -1.40 -1.68 -8.77
CA VAL A 64 -2.84 -1.78 -9.11
C VAL A 64 -3.15 -2.91 -10.08
N ILE A 65 -2.25 -3.18 -11.03
CA ILE A 65 -2.38 -4.30 -11.97
C ILE A 65 -1.74 -5.58 -11.39
N PHE A 66 -0.64 -5.45 -10.65
CA PHE A 66 0.01 -6.62 -10.05
C PHE A 66 -0.85 -7.30 -8.99
N VAL A 67 -1.63 -6.57 -8.19
CA VAL A 67 -2.51 -7.14 -7.17
C VAL A 67 -3.55 -8.11 -7.76
N PRO A 68 -4.38 -7.74 -8.76
CA PRO A 68 -5.31 -8.69 -9.38
C PRO A 68 -4.60 -9.81 -10.14
N LEU A 69 -3.42 -9.57 -10.74
CA LEU A 69 -2.61 -10.62 -11.38
C LEU A 69 -2.13 -11.67 -10.36
N LEU A 70 -1.46 -11.22 -9.29
CA LEU A 70 -1.01 -12.09 -8.21
C LEU A 70 -2.19 -12.76 -7.50
N GLY A 71 -3.33 -12.06 -7.39
CA GLY A 71 -4.57 -12.60 -6.85
C GLY A 71 -5.07 -13.87 -7.57
N LEU A 72 -4.77 -14.04 -8.87
CA LEU A 72 -5.07 -15.28 -9.60
C LEU A 72 -4.31 -16.48 -9.02
N PHE A 73 -3.02 -16.30 -8.71
CA PHE A 73 -2.19 -17.34 -8.10
C PHE A 73 -2.62 -17.68 -6.68
N PHE A 74 -3.12 -16.70 -5.92
CA PHE A 74 -3.65 -16.88 -4.57
C PHE A 74 -5.13 -17.30 -4.52
N ARG A 75 -5.72 -17.73 -5.65
CA ARG A 75 -7.14 -18.17 -5.77
C ARG A 75 -8.15 -17.11 -5.33
N GLN A 76 -7.83 -15.84 -5.54
CA GLN A 76 -8.70 -14.68 -5.30
C GLN A 76 -8.90 -13.88 -6.60
N PRO A 77 -9.56 -14.46 -7.63
CA PRO A 77 -9.68 -13.80 -8.93
C PRO A 77 -10.45 -12.49 -8.82
N ALA A 78 -9.90 -11.44 -9.44
CA ALA A 78 -10.57 -10.15 -9.57
C ALA A 78 -11.72 -10.24 -10.58
N ARG A 79 -12.77 -9.43 -10.36
CA ARG A 79 -13.90 -9.35 -11.29
C ARG A 79 -13.46 -8.65 -12.59
N PRO A 80 -14.09 -8.92 -13.74
CA PRO A 80 -13.79 -8.21 -14.99
C PRO A 80 -13.87 -6.68 -14.87
N VAL A 81 -14.85 -6.18 -14.10
CA VAL A 81 -14.99 -4.74 -13.81
C VAL A 81 -13.76 -4.17 -13.09
N VAL A 82 -13.09 -4.96 -12.24
CA VAL A 82 -11.88 -4.53 -11.54
C VAL A 82 -10.69 -4.44 -12.49
N TRP A 83 -10.62 -5.30 -13.51
CA TRP A 83 -9.60 -5.18 -14.57
C TRP A 83 -9.78 -3.91 -15.39
N LEU A 84 -11.02 -3.59 -15.79
CA LEU A 84 -11.32 -2.34 -16.48
C LEU A 84 -11.00 -1.12 -15.60
N ALA A 85 -11.34 -1.16 -14.32
CA ALA A 85 -10.99 -0.12 -13.38
C ALA A 85 -9.47 0.03 -13.19
N ALA A 86 -8.73 -1.08 -13.15
CA ALA A 86 -7.28 -1.09 -13.03
C ALA A 86 -6.60 -0.50 -14.28
N THR A 87 -7.08 -0.80 -15.49
CA THR A 87 -6.56 -0.20 -16.73
C THR A 87 -6.87 1.29 -16.81
N MET A 88 -8.04 1.73 -16.36
CA MET A 88 -8.36 3.15 -16.23
C MET A 88 -7.44 3.84 -15.21
N ALA A 89 -7.20 3.23 -14.06
CA ALA A 89 -6.32 3.76 -13.04
C ALA A 89 -4.87 3.90 -13.53
N VAL A 90 -4.32 2.87 -14.20
CA VAL A 90 -2.95 2.94 -14.74
C VAL A 90 -2.84 3.93 -15.88
N THR A 91 -3.82 3.97 -16.80
CA THR A 91 -3.83 4.98 -17.87
C THR A 91 -3.90 6.39 -17.29
N GLY A 92 -4.78 6.61 -16.31
CA GLY A 92 -4.91 7.93 -15.67
C GLY A 92 -3.65 8.31 -14.90
N MET A 93 -3.00 7.35 -14.23
CA MET A 93 -1.75 7.57 -13.53
C MET A 93 -0.61 7.92 -14.49
N TYR A 94 -0.56 7.27 -15.66
CA TYR A 94 0.39 7.62 -16.71
C TYR A 94 0.22 9.07 -17.14
N LEU A 95 -1.01 9.49 -17.47
CA LEU A 95 -1.31 10.87 -17.84
C LEU A 95 -1.01 11.88 -16.72
N LEU A 96 -1.11 11.44 -15.46
CA LEU A 96 -0.86 12.26 -14.27
C LEU A 96 0.63 12.49 -14.01
N THR A 97 1.47 11.51 -14.30
CA THR A 97 2.87 11.46 -13.84
C THR A 97 3.89 11.63 -14.96
N MET A 98 3.50 11.38 -16.21
CA MET A 98 4.41 11.34 -17.35
C MET A 98 4.20 12.53 -18.28
N HIS A 99 5.01 13.58 -18.07
CA HIS A 99 5.09 14.75 -18.96
C HIS A 99 6.30 14.71 -19.90
N ASN A 100 7.27 13.83 -19.64
CA ASN A 100 8.51 13.68 -20.40
C ASN A 100 8.65 12.29 -21.02
N ALA A 101 9.57 12.14 -21.98
CA ALA A 101 9.86 10.85 -22.60
C ALA A 101 10.30 9.81 -21.54
N LEU A 102 9.75 8.59 -21.63
CA LEU A 102 10.12 7.44 -20.80
C LEU A 102 11.59 7.07 -21.07
N THR A 103 12.49 7.64 -20.28
CA THR A 103 13.87 7.18 -20.19
C THR A 103 13.93 6.21 -19.03
N PHE A 104 14.13 4.93 -19.35
CA PHE A 104 14.16 3.88 -18.33
C PHE A 104 15.55 3.85 -17.70
N THR A 105 15.59 4.13 -16.40
CA THR A 105 16.80 4.15 -15.58
C THR A 105 17.01 2.81 -14.87
N ALA A 106 18.21 2.60 -14.30
CA ALA A 106 18.43 1.45 -13.42
C ALA A 106 17.51 1.49 -12.19
N GLY A 107 17.26 2.69 -11.64
CA GLY A 107 16.32 2.92 -10.54
C GLY A 107 14.89 2.49 -10.85
N ASP A 108 14.40 2.74 -12.07
CA ASP A 108 13.06 2.33 -12.51
C ASP A 108 12.86 0.82 -12.44
N THR A 109 13.91 0.04 -12.71
CA THR A 109 13.87 -1.42 -12.58
C THR A 109 13.70 -1.84 -11.12
N LEU A 110 14.44 -1.20 -10.20
CA LEU A 110 14.34 -1.48 -8.77
C LEU A 110 12.96 -1.12 -8.23
N VAL A 111 12.41 0.03 -8.63
CA VAL A 111 11.05 0.46 -8.24
C VAL A 111 9.99 -0.47 -8.84
N LEU A 112 10.20 -0.98 -10.05
CA LEU A 112 9.28 -1.95 -10.65
C LEU A 112 9.25 -3.27 -9.85
N VAL A 113 10.42 -3.74 -9.41
CA VAL A 113 10.49 -4.92 -8.54
C VAL A 113 9.86 -4.61 -7.17
N SER A 114 10.06 -3.41 -6.60
CA SER A 114 9.41 -3.03 -5.35
C SER A 114 7.88 -3.02 -5.46
N ALA A 115 7.33 -2.58 -6.60
CA ALA A 115 5.89 -2.58 -6.85
C ALA A 115 5.29 -4.01 -6.76
N LEU A 116 6.03 -5.05 -7.15
CA LEU A 116 5.61 -6.44 -6.97
C LEU A 116 5.55 -6.83 -5.48
N PHE A 117 6.52 -6.38 -4.67
CA PHE A 117 6.50 -6.61 -3.23
C PHE A 117 5.37 -5.83 -2.53
N PHE A 118 5.07 -4.59 -2.95
CA PHE A 118 3.91 -3.86 -2.44
C PHE A 118 2.60 -4.55 -2.83
N ALA A 119 2.47 -5.05 -4.06
CA ALA A 119 1.31 -5.82 -4.47
C ALA A 119 1.15 -7.10 -3.63
N LEU A 120 2.24 -7.83 -3.39
CA LEU A 120 2.25 -8.99 -2.51
C LEU A 120 1.86 -8.60 -1.07
N HIS A 121 2.40 -7.50 -0.54
CA HIS A 121 2.06 -6.98 0.78
C HIS A 121 0.56 -6.68 0.90
N VAL A 122 -0.02 -5.97 -0.07
CA VAL A 122 -1.47 -5.70 -0.13
C VAL A 122 -2.29 -7.00 -0.09
N ILE A 123 -1.88 -8.04 -0.81
CA ILE A 123 -2.57 -9.36 -0.78
C ILE A 123 -2.41 -10.02 0.60
N VAL A 124 -1.19 -10.06 1.13
CA VAL A 124 -0.88 -10.66 2.44
C VAL A 124 -1.68 -9.98 3.54
N ILE A 125 -1.70 -8.64 3.59
CA ILE A 125 -2.49 -7.89 4.57
C ILE A 125 -3.97 -8.19 4.42
N GLY A 126 -4.53 -8.19 3.22
CA GLY A 126 -5.94 -8.53 3.01
C GLY A 126 -6.31 -9.96 3.48
N GLN A 127 -5.36 -10.90 3.46
CA GLN A 127 -5.58 -12.25 4.01
C GLN A 127 -5.42 -12.31 5.54
N LEU A 128 -4.47 -11.56 6.10
CA LEU A 128 -4.14 -11.60 7.52
C LEU A 128 -5.12 -10.78 8.37
N THR A 129 -5.63 -9.65 7.89
CA THR A 129 -6.60 -8.80 8.62
C THR A 129 -7.96 -9.48 8.82
N GLY A 130 -8.28 -10.49 8.01
CA GLY A 130 -9.43 -11.37 8.25
C GLY A 130 -9.22 -12.40 9.37
N ARG A 131 -7.97 -12.64 9.78
CA ARG A 131 -7.58 -13.68 10.75
C ARG A 131 -7.05 -13.12 12.07
N PHE A 132 -6.43 -11.96 12.03
CA PHE A 132 -5.77 -11.30 13.16
C PHE A 132 -6.32 -9.89 13.39
N ASN A 133 -6.10 -9.36 14.59
CA ASN A 133 -6.31 -7.96 14.90
C ASN A 133 -5.44 -7.09 13.99
N ALA A 134 -6.05 -6.11 13.32
CA ALA A 134 -5.37 -5.27 12.34
C ALA A 134 -4.25 -4.47 13.01
N LEU A 135 -4.53 -3.94 14.20
CA LEU A 135 -3.61 -3.05 14.90
C LEU A 135 -2.41 -3.81 15.48
N LYS A 136 -2.63 -5.00 16.07
CA LYS A 136 -1.52 -5.86 16.51
C LYS A 136 -0.69 -6.38 15.34
N LEU A 137 -1.32 -6.70 14.21
CA LEU A 137 -0.61 -7.08 12.99
C LEU A 137 0.27 -5.94 12.49
N SER A 138 -0.26 -4.71 12.42
CA SER A 138 0.49 -3.48 12.11
C SER A 138 1.71 -3.28 13.00
N MET A 139 1.57 -3.51 14.31
CA MET A 139 2.71 -3.42 15.23
C MET A 139 3.83 -4.40 14.87
N VAL A 140 3.50 -5.68 14.71
CA VAL A 140 4.52 -6.72 14.47
C VAL A 140 5.20 -6.50 13.12
N GLN A 141 4.44 -6.16 12.07
CA GLN A 141 5.01 -5.95 10.73
C GLN A 141 5.91 -4.71 10.68
N PHE A 142 5.50 -3.58 11.28
CA PHE A 142 6.31 -2.36 11.26
C PHE A 142 7.52 -2.48 12.16
N PHE A 143 7.40 -3.17 13.30
CA PHE A 143 8.54 -3.49 14.15
C PHE A 143 9.55 -4.36 13.40
N SER A 144 9.07 -5.43 12.74
CA SER A 144 9.94 -6.32 11.95
C SER A 144 10.64 -5.54 10.83
N CYS A 145 9.89 -4.72 10.07
CA CYS A 145 10.43 -3.87 9.02
C CYS A 145 11.51 -2.92 9.56
N ALA A 146 11.22 -2.22 10.66
CA ALA A 146 12.17 -1.30 11.30
C ALA A 146 13.45 -2.01 11.78
N VAL A 147 13.35 -3.23 12.32
CA VAL A 147 14.51 -4.03 12.74
C VAL A 147 15.37 -4.40 11.52
N PHE A 148 14.77 -4.92 10.45
CA PHE A 148 15.53 -5.30 9.25
C PHE A 148 16.15 -4.09 8.54
N SER A 149 15.39 -2.99 8.39
CA SER A 149 15.93 -1.72 7.88
C SER A 149 17.05 -1.17 8.76
N GLY A 150 16.91 -1.24 10.08
CA GLY A 150 17.93 -0.78 11.02
C GLY A 150 19.22 -1.60 10.95
N ILE A 151 19.10 -2.92 10.80
CA ILE A 151 20.27 -3.81 10.60
C ILE A 151 21.00 -3.44 9.31
N LEU A 152 20.29 -3.26 8.19
CA LEU A 152 20.93 -2.90 6.94
C LEU A 152 21.54 -1.50 6.98
N ALA A 153 20.83 -0.52 7.56
CA ALA A 153 21.39 0.82 7.76
C ALA A 153 22.68 0.76 8.57
N PHE A 154 22.75 -0.11 9.59
CA PHE A 154 23.98 -0.27 10.37
C PHE A 154 25.15 -0.91 9.63
N ILE A 155 24.86 -1.76 8.64
CA ILE A 155 25.90 -2.44 7.85
C ILE A 155 26.37 -1.56 6.68
N PHE A 156 25.47 -0.82 6.04
CA PHE A 156 25.73 -0.16 4.75
C PHE A 156 25.81 1.36 4.82
N GLU A 157 25.20 2.00 5.82
CA GLU A 157 25.12 3.47 5.90
C GLU A 157 26.08 4.05 6.95
N SER A 158 26.54 5.28 6.70
CA SER A 158 27.31 6.05 7.69
C SER A 158 26.38 6.84 8.60
N PHE A 159 26.45 6.63 9.91
CA PHE A 159 25.67 7.40 10.88
C PHE A 159 26.34 8.72 11.24
N ILE A 160 25.95 9.77 10.52
CA ILE A 160 26.27 11.14 10.87
C ILE A 160 25.05 11.72 11.59
N TRP A 161 25.16 11.90 12.90
CA TRP A 161 24.07 12.43 13.73
C TRP A 161 23.52 13.76 13.19
N MET A 162 24.38 14.59 12.62
CA MET A 162 24.00 15.89 12.06
C MET A 162 23.02 15.78 10.88
N ASP A 163 23.20 14.78 10.02
CA ASP A 163 22.33 14.53 8.87
C ASP A 163 20.95 13.98 9.31
N ILE A 164 20.94 13.16 10.36
CA ILE A 164 19.68 12.69 10.97
C ILE A 164 18.92 13.89 11.58
N PHE A 165 19.63 14.78 12.27
CA PHE A 165 19.01 15.97 12.86
C PHE A 165 18.52 16.97 11.81
N SER A 166 19.21 17.11 10.68
CA SER A 166 18.76 17.98 9.58
C SER A 166 17.52 17.40 8.88
N ALA A 167 17.45 16.08 8.72
CA ALA A 167 16.31 15.37 8.14
C ALA A 167 15.18 15.04 9.14
N ARG A 168 15.22 15.57 10.37
CA ARG A 168 14.27 15.21 11.44
C ARG A 168 12.80 15.40 11.08
N LEU A 169 12.47 16.46 10.34
CA LEU A 169 11.09 16.75 9.95
C LEU A 169 10.55 15.72 8.95
N PRO A 170 11.24 15.46 7.81
CA PRO A 170 10.90 14.34 6.93
C PRO A 170 10.81 12.98 7.64
N ILE A 171 11.75 12.67 8.53
CA ILE A 171 11.77 11.41 9.29
C ILE A 171 10.54 11.29 10.19
N LEU A 172 10.21 12.35 10.95
CA LEU A 172 9.03 12.36 11.83
C LEU A 172 7.73 12.28 11.01
N TYR A 173 7.65 13.01 9.90
CA TYR A 173 6.50 12.95 9.00
C TYR A 173 6.31 11.55 8.41
N GLY A 174 7.37 10.94 7.88
CA GLY A 174 7.34 9.57 7.35
C GLY A 174 6.98 8.54 8.41
N GLY A 175 7.59 8.60 9.60
CA GLY A 175 7.36 7.62 10.66
C GLY A 175 6.00 7.72 11.36
N ILE A 176 5.53 8.94 11.62
CA ILE A 176 4.28 9.16 12.36
C ILE A 176 3.09 9.21 11.41
N ILE A 177 3.15 10.05 10.37
CA ILE A 177 2.00 10.27 9.49
C ILE A 177 1.90 9.15 8.47
N SER A 178 2.97 8.85 7.73
CA SER A 178 2.90 7.82 6.69
C SER A 178 2.79 6.41 7.30
N VAL A 179 3.77 5.95 8.08
CA VAL A 179 3.78 4.59 8.65
C VAL A 179 2.76 4.45 9.79
N GLY A 180 2.73 5.41 10.72
CA GLY A 180 1.85 5.35 11.88
C GLY A 180 0.37 5.45 11.51
N VAL A 181 -0.01 6.47 10.75
CA VAL A 181 -1.41 6.73 10.41
C VAL A 181 -1.79 6.06 9.09
N GLY A 182 -1.08 6.37 8.00
CA GLY A 182 -1.42 5.93 6.63
C GLY A 182 -1.46 4.42 6.48
N TYR A 183 -0.34 3.73 6.70
CA TYR A 183 -0.26 2.27 6.58
C TYR A 183 -1.18 1.55 7.57
N THR A 184 -1.45 2.12 8.74
CA THR A 184 -2.42 1.52 9.69
C THR A 184 -3.84 1.63 9.18
N PHE A 185 -4.23 2.78 8.63
CA PHE A 185 -5.53 2.94 7.98
C PHE A 185 -5.67 2.05 6.75
N GLN A 186 -4.58 1.84 5.99
CA GLN A 186 -4.57 0.83 4.94
C GLN A 186 -4.90 -0.55 5.50
N VAL A 187 -4.20 -1.02 6.55
CA VAL A 187 -4.44 -2.34 7.16
C VAL A 187 -5.88 -2.45 7.68
N LEU A 188 -6.40 -1.40 8.33
CA LEU A 188 -7.77 -1.35 8.81
C LEU A 188 -8.80 -1.36 7.67
N GLY A 189 -8.56 -0.61 6.59
CA GLY A 189 -9.43 -0.56 5.40
C GLY A 189 -9.46 -1.90 4.66
N GLN A 190 -8.33 -2.60 4.59
CA GLN A 190 -8.25 -3.93 3.97
C GLN A 190 -8.94 -5.04 4.76
N LYS A 191 -9.39 -4.77 6.00
CA LYS A 191 -10.22 -5.72 6.76
C LYS A 191 -11.61 -5.91 6.12
N THR A 192 -12.14 -4.87 5.49
CA THR A 192 -13.49 -4.86 4.90
C THR A 192 -13.45 -4.77 3.37
N ALA A 193 -12.32 -4.38 2.78
CA ALA A 193 -12.12 -4.30 1.34
C ALA A 193 -11.36 -5.51 0.77
N ARG A 194 -11.74 -5.96 -0.42
CA ARG A 194 -10.95 -6.97 -1.15
C ARG A 194 -9.63 -6.36 -1.65
N PRO A 195 -8.54 -7.16 -1.78
CA PRO A 195 -7.22 -6.62 -2.15
C PRO A 195 -7.21 -5.81 -3.45
N ALA A 196 -7.86 -6.28 -4.52
CA ALA A 196 -7.80 -5.58 -5.81
C ALA A 196 -8.54 -4.23 -5.84
N PRO A 197 -9.81 -4.10 -5.37
CA PRO A 197 -10.42 -2.79 -5.16
C PRO A 197 -9.66 -1.89 -4.18
N ALA A 198 -9.08 -2.47 -3.11
CA ALA A 198 -8.26 -1.71 -2.17
C ALA A 198 -7.01 -1.13 -2.83
N ALA A 199 -6.34 -1.88 -3.70
CA ALA A 199 -5.19 -1.40 -4.47
C ALA A 199 -5.55 -0.20 -5.37
N ILE A 200 -6.72 -0.24 -6.03
CA ILE A 200 -7.18 0.89 -6.85
C ILE A 200 -7.40 2.14 -5.99
N ILE A 201 -7.96 2.01 -4.79
CA ILE A 201 -8.11 3.14 -3.85
C ILE A 201 -6.76 3.64 -3.38
N LEU A 202 -5.84 2.75 -3.00
CA LEU A 202 -4.49 3.13 -2.56
C LEU A 202 -3.75 3.93 -3.63
N SER A 203 -3.93 3.59 -4.91
CA SER A 203 -3.30 4.30 -6.02
C SER A 203 -3.78 5.74 -6.21
N MET A 204 -4.91 6.11 -5.58
CA MET A 204 -5.34 7.51 -5.51
C MET A 204 -4.35 8.39 -4.73
N GLU A 205 -3.36 7.82 -4.04
CA GLU A 205 -2.23 8.56 -3.47
C GLU A 205 -1.59 9.50 -4.50
N ALA A 206 -1.50 9.10 -5.77
CA ALA A 206 -0.95 9.94 -6.83
C ALA A 206 -1.81 11.19 -7.09
N VAL A 207 -3.15 11.06 -7.03
CA VAL A 207 -4.08 12.19 -7.16
C VAL A 207 -3.93 13.14 -5.97
N PHE A 208 -3.80 12.61 -4.75
CA PHE A 208 -3.55 13.44 -3.56
C PHE A 208 -2.17 14.09 -3.58
N ALA A 209 -1.15 13.41 -4.10
CA ALA A 209 0.19 13.96 -4.29
C ALA A 209 0.15 15.14 -5.28
N MET A 210 -0.54 15.00 -6.42
CA MET A 210 -0.76 16.11 -7.36
C MET A 210 -1.48 17.29 -6.70
N LEU A 211 -2.56 17.03 -5.96
CA LEU A 211 -3.28 18.10 -5.24
C LEU A 211 -2.41 18.76 -4.17
N GLY A 212 -1.58 17.98 -3.47
CA GLY A 212 -0.59 18.49 -2.52
C GLY A 212 0.47 19.35 -3.19
N GLY A 213 1.01 18.93 -4.33
CA GLY A 213 1.92 19.71 -5.18
C GLY A 213 1.30 21.05 -5.57
N MET A 214 0.05 21.03 -6.03
CA MET A 214 -0.68 22.23 -6.40
C MET A 214 -0.92 23.19 -5.22
N LEU A 215 -1.37 22.66 -4.07
CA LEU A 215 -1.81 23.48 -2.94
C LEU A 215 -0.68 23.92 -2.01
N ILE A 216 0.34 23.08 -1.82
CA ILE A 216 1.43 23.30 -0.84
C ILE A 216 2.66 23.84 -1.54
N LEU A 217 2.99 23.33 -2.74
CA LEU A 217 4.20 23.69 -3.49
C LEU A 217 3.92 24.72 -4.59
N ASN A 218 2.67 25.14 -4.78
CA ASN A 218 2.21 26.04 -5.85
C ASN A 218 2.61 25.53 -7.26
N GLU A 219 2.64 24.20 -7.44
CA GLU A 219 2.92 23.60 -8.74
C GLU A 219 1.73 23.80 -9.71
N THR A 220 2.04 24.09 -10.97
CA THR A 220 1.01 24.24 -12.00
C THR A 220 0.50 22.88 -12.47
N VAL A 221 -0.78 22.62 -12.28
CA VAL A 221 -1.45 21.41 -12.79
C VAL A 221 -1.92 21.67 -14.21
N ASP A 222 -1.37 20.90 -15.16
CA ASP A 222 -1.78 20.98 -16.56
C ASP A 222 -3.07 20.19 -16.84
N ARG A 223 -3.67 20.43 -18.01
CA ARG A 223 -4.93 19.78 -18.39
C ARG A 223 -4.79 18.26 -18.52
N LEU A 224 -3.60 17.78 -18.88
CA LEU A 224 -3.32 16.36 -18.99
C LEU A 224 -3.35 15.68 -17.61
N SER A 225 -2.67 16.27 -16.62
CA SER A 225 -2.68 15.79 -15.24
C SER A 225 -4.09 15.73 -14.67
N LEU A 226 -4.88 16.79 -14.88
CA LEU A 226 -6.27 16.83 -14.45
C LEU A 226 -7.12 15.73 -15.10
N SER A 227 -6.93 15.49 -16.40
CA SER A 227 -7.62 14.40 -17.11
C SER A 227 -7.21 13.02 -16.58
N GLY A 228 -5.94 12.84 -16.24
CA GLY A 228 -5.40 11.64 -15.61
C GLY A 228 -6.03 11.37 -14.26
N ALA A 229 -6.08 12.40 -13.39
CA ALA A 229 -6.72 12.33 -12.09
C ALA A 229 -8.23 11.98 -12.18
N LEU A 230 -8.96 12.57 -13.13
CA LEU A 230 -10.38 12.24 -13.35
C LEU A 230 -10.58 10.81 -13.86
N LEU A 231 -9.70 10.32 -14.73
CA LEU A 231 -9.75 8.95 -15.23
C LEU A 231 -9.45 7.94 -14.12
N MET A 232 -8.43 8.22 -13.30
CA MET A 232 -8.08 7.46 -12.10
C MET A 232 -9.28 7.38 -11.13
N PHE A 233 -9.89 8.52 -10.82
CA PHE A 233 -11.06 8.60 -9.95
C PHE A 233 -12.25 7.81 -10.51
N SER A 234 -12.50 7.91 -11.82
CA SER A 234 -13.55 7.14 -12.49
C SER A 234 -13.33 5.63 -12.39
N GLY A 235 -12.08 5.18 -12.55
CA GLY A 235 -11.69 3.78 -12.33
C GLY A 235 -11.95 3.33 -10.89
N MET A 236 -11.58 4.14 -9.89
CA MET A 236 -11.88 3.87 -8.48
C MET A 236 -13.38 3.71 -8.22
N VAL A 237 -14.21 4.62 -8.73
CA VAL A 237 -15.68 4.55 -8.57
C VAL A 237 -16.23 3.29 -9.24
N LEU A 238 -15.73 2.95 -10.44
CA LEU A 238 -16.12 1.74 -11.16
C LEU A 238 -15.76 0.46 -10.40
N ALA A 239 -14.57 0.39 -9.80
CA ALA A 239 -14.12 -0.76 -9.01
C ALA A 239 -15.02 -1.04 -7.80
N GLN A 240 -15.56 0.03 -7.21
CA GLN A 240 -16.42 -0.02 -6.02
C GLN A 240 -17.90 -0.21 -6.36
N TRP A 241 -18.27 -0.13 -7.65
CA TRP A 241 -19.66 -0.23 -8.04
C TRP A 241 -20.26 -1.58 -7.63
N PRO A 242 -21.34 -1.60 -6.81
CA PRO A 242 -21.93 -2.84 -6.34
C PRO A 242 -22.53 -3.61 -7.52
N SER A 243 -21.84 -4.67 -7.94
CA SER A 243 -22.39 -5.62 -8.89
C SER A 243 -23.54 -6.35 -8.21
N ARG A 244 -24.78 -5.94 -8.53
CA ARG A 244 -26.06 -6.38 -7.94
C ARG A 244 -26.29 -7.90 -7.93
N ARG A 245 -25.46 -8.72 -8.57
CA ARG A 245 -25.73 -10.15 -8.76
C ARG A 245 -25.36 -11.08 -7.60
N LEU A 246 -24.61 -10.68 -6.56
CA LEU A 246 -24.04 -11.67 -5.61
C LEU A 246 -23.98 -11.25 -4.12
N ASN A 247 -24.85 -10.37 -3.64
CA ASN A 247 -25.08 -10.28 -2.18
C ASN A 247 -25.61 -11.60 -1.60
N HIS A 248 -26.13 -12.51 -2.44
CA HIS A 248 -26.55 -13.85 -2.04
C HIS A 248 -25.39 -14.86 -1.84
N SER A 249 -24.32 -14.81 -2.66
CA SER A 249 -23.21 -15.77 -2.55
C SER A 249 -22.20 -15.43 -1.44
N TYR A 250 -21.98 -14.14 -1.15
CA TYR A 250 -21.08 -13.76 -0.05
C TYR A 250 -21.70 -14.05 1.33
N LYS A 251 -23.03 -13.92 1.45
CA LYS A 251 -23.78 -14.34 2.64
C LYS A 251 -23.72 -15.87 2.81
N ASN A 252 -23.85 -16.64 1.73
CA ASN A 252 -23.74 -18.11 1.79
C ASN A 252 -22.32 -18.62 2.06
N GLN A 253 -21.26 -18.00 1.54
CA GLN A 253 -19.88 -18.42 1.82
C GLN A 253 -19.44 -18.12 3.25
N ASN A 254 -19.94 -17.04 3.87
CA ASN A 254 -19.73 -16.80 5.30
C ASN A 254 -20.66 -17.66 6.17
N SER A 255 -21.88 -18.01 5.71
CA SER A 255 -22.77 -18.94 6.43
C SER A 255 -22.22 -20.37 6.47
N ASN A 256 -21.62 -20.85 5.37
CA ASN A 256 -21.00 -22.19 5.31
C ASN A 256 -19.61 -22.27 5.98
N ARG A 257 -19.09 -21.17 6.51
CA ARG A 257 -17.89 -21.15 7.38
C ARG A 257 -18.25 -21.03 8.87
N VAL A 258 -19.55 -20.94 9.18
CA VAL A 258 -20.10 -20.78 10.54
C VAL A 258 -20.77 -22.07 11.03
N ASN A 259 -20.98 -23.04 10.14
CA ASN A 259 -21.34 -24.43 10.45
C ASN A 259 -20.11 -25.32 10.28
#